data_AF-A0A7W2MGT2-F1
#
_entry.id   AF-A0A7W2MGT2-F1
#
_cell.length_a   1.000
_cell.length_b   1.000
_cell.length_c   1.000
_cell.angle_alpha   90.00
_cell.angle_beta   90.00
_cell.angle_gamma   90.00
#
_symmetry.space_group_name_H-M   'P 1'
#
loop_
_entity.id
_entity.type
_entity.pdbx_description
1 polymer ?
#
loop_
_entity_poly.entity_id
_entity_poly.type
_entity_poly.pdbx_seq_one_letter_code
_entity_poly.pdbx_strand_id
1 'polypeptide(L)'
;MKSYLQLLIILISLLVLALIFLIPGDLKTSVINKIQIDTIGHIIGFFGLTFLLVGLLKLPLTNTVICLFFYSGLTELSQYYLGFRSGEFFDFIADIIGVSVFAIFYWVFTVYGKPPRLKN
;
A
#
# COMPACT_ATOMS: atom_id res chain seq x y z
N MET A 1 4.16 -6.47 -25.35
CA MET A 1 3.78 -5.64 -24.17
C MET A 1 3.33 -6.47 -22.97
N LYS A 2 2.40 -7.45 -23.11
CA LYS A 2 1.98 -8.34 -21.99
C LYS A 2 3.14 -9.10 -21.31
N SER A 3 4.13 -9.56 -22.08
CA SER A 3 5.32 -10.27 -21.56
C SER A 3 6.21 -9.41 -20.64
N TYR A 4 6.38 -8.11 -20.92
CA TYR A 4 7.20 -7.21 -20.08
C TYR A 4 6.53 -6.89 -18.75
N LEU A 5 5.20 -6.78 -18.72
CA LEU A 5 4.43 -6.60 -17.48
C LEU A 5 4.50 -7.84 -16.59
N GLN A 6 4.38 -9.04 -17.19
CA GLN A 6 4.56 -10.30 -16.46
C GLN A 6 5.98 -10.40 -15.88
N LEU A 7 7.01 -10.05 -16.67
CA LEU A 7 8.40 -10.01 -16.20
C LEU A 7 8.60 -8.99 -15.06
N LEU A 8 8.01 -7.80 -15.14
CA LEU A 8 8.07 -6.79 -14.09
C LEU A 8 7.39 -7.27 -12.79
N ILE A 9 6.21 -7.88 -12.89
CA ILE A 9 5.51 -8.45 -11.73
C ILE A 9 6.34 -9.56 -11.08
N ILE A 10 6.95 -10.44 -11.90
CA ILE A 10 7.84 -11.50 -11.42
C ILE A 10 9.07 -10.90 -10.73
N LEU A 11 9.69 -9.88 -11.32
CA LEU A 11 10.85 -9.21 -10.75
C LEU A 11 10.53 -8.55 -9.40
N ILE A 12 9.41 -7.83 -9.31
CA ILE A 12 8.95 -7.21 -8.06
C ILE A 12 8.67 -8.29 -7.02
N SER A 13 7.99 -9.38 -7.40
CA SER A 13 7.70 -10.50 -6.50
C SER A 13 8.98 -11.16 -5.97
N LEU A 14 9.98 -11.36 -6.83
CA LEU A 14 11.27 -11.92 -6.45
C LEU A 14 12.05 -10.97 -5.53
N LEU A 15 12.00 -9.66 -5.79
CA LEU A 15 12.65 -8.66 -4.94
C LEU A 15 12.02 -8.64 -3.55
N VAL A 16 10.68 -8.66 -3.46
CA VAL A 16 9.93 -8.75 -2.20
C VAL A 16 10.29 -10.02 -1.45
N LEU A 17 10.35 -11.17 -2.13
CA LEU A 17 10.72 -12.44 -1.52
C LEU A 17 12.17 -12.43 -1.00
N ALA A 18 13.10 -11.88 -1.78
CA ALA A 18 14.50 -11.74 -1.38
C ALA A 18 14.64 -10.84 -0.14
N LEU A 19 13.95 -9.71 -0.12
CA LEU A 19 13.91 -8.81 1.04
C LEU A 19 13.37 -9.53 2.28
N ILE A 20 12.27 -10.28 2.16
CA ILE A 20 11.73 -11.09 3.26
C ILE A 20 12.74 -12.13 3.74
N PHE A 21 13.48 -12.77 2.84
CA PHE A 21 14.47 -13.80 3.19
C PHE A 21 15.71 -13.21 3.87
N LEU A 22 16.12 -11.99 3.49
CA LEU A 22 17.26 -11.27 4.05
C LEU A 22 17.02 -10.66 5.44
N ILE A 23 15.77 -10.62 5.93
CA ILE A 23 15.49 -10.14 7.29
C ILE A 23 16.01 -11.16 8.33
N PRO A 24 16.89 -10.74 9.25
CA PRO A 24 17.36 -11.57 10.36
C PRO A 24 16.23 -12.21 11.17
N GLY A 25 16.40 -13.47 11.57
CA GLY A 25 15.38 -14.24 12.27
C GLY A 25 14.81 -13.55 13.51
N ASP A 26 15.67 -12.91 14.31
CA ASP A 26 15.28 -12.24 15.56
C ASP A 26 14.45 -10.97 15.33
N LEU A 27 14.69 -10.27 14.21
CA LEU A 27 13.87 -9.15 13.78
C LEU A 27 12.53 -9.63 13.24
N LYS A 28 12.52 -10.75 12.53
CA LYS A 28 11.28 -11.38 12.04
C LYS A 28 10.33 -11.72 13.17
N THR A 29 10.79 -12.42 14.21
CA THR A 29 9.94 -12.76 15.36
C THR A 29 9.50 -11.52 16.12
N SER A 30 10.38 -10.54 16.31
CA SER A 30 10.03 -9.28 16.99
C SER A 30 8.99 -8.45 16.25
N VAL A 31 9.03 -8.43 14.91
CA VAL A 31 8.07 -7.70 14.08
C VAL A 31 6.77 -8.48 13.94
N ILE A 32 6.81 -9.78 13.66
CA ILE A 32 5.61 -10.62 13.51
C ILE A 32 4.78 -10.64 14.80
N ASN A 33 5.43 -10.68 15.96
CA ASN A 33 4.73 -10.62 17.24
C ASN A 33 4.04 -9.28 17.52
N LYS A 34 4.40 -8.22 16.78
CA LYS A 34 3.75 -6.91 16.85
C LYS A 34 2.66 -6.71 15.78
N ILE A 35 2.65 -7.53 14.72
CA ILE A 35 1.60 -7.45 13.70
C ILE A 35 0.32 -8.06 14.29
N GLN A 36 -0.65 -7.19 14.56
CA GLN A 36 -1.96 -7.60 15.05
C GLN A 36 -2.94 -7.70 13.87
N ILE A 37 -4.11 -8.33 14.14
CA ILE A 37 -5.23 -8.35 13.17
C ILE A 37 -5.63 -6.92 12.79
N ASP A 38 -5.51 -5.97 13.72
CA ASP A 38 -5.81 -4.56 13.48
C ASP A 38 -4.92 -3.96 12.38
N THR A 39 -3.60 -4.20 12.46
CA THR A 39 -2.62 -3.77 11.44
C THR A 39 -2.94 -4.31 10.04
N ILE A 40 -3.46 -5.53 9.94
CA ILE A 40 -3.93 -6.09 8.66
C ILE A 40 -5.20 -5.37 8.18
N GLY A 41 -6.11 -5.07 9.11
CA GLY A 41 -7.30 -4.26 8.87
C GLY A 41 -6.97 -2.87 8.32
N HIS A 42 -5.95 -2.22 8.86
CA HIS A 42 -5.42 -0.93 8.39
C HIS A 42 -4.95 -1.00 6.93
N ILE A 43 -4.13 -2.00 6.58
CA ILE A 43 -3.68 -2.22 5.18
C ILE A 43 -4.88 -2.37 4.23
N ILE A 44 -5.82 -3.27 4.56
CA ILE A 44 -6.99 -3.56 3.71
C ILE A 44 -7.91 -2.34 3.63
N GLY A 45 -8.13 -1.67 4.76
CA GLY A 45 -8.98 -0.49 4.87
C GLY A 45 -8.48 0.67 4.01
N PHE A 46 -7.20 1.03 4.13
CA PHE A 46 -6.61 2.11 3.34
C PHE A 46 -6.43 1.74 1.86
N PHE A 47 -6.16 0.47 1.55
CA PHE A 47 -6.21 -0.01 0.17
C PHE A 47 -7.60 0.19 -0.43
N GLY A 48 -8.66 -0.25 0.27
CA GLY A 48 -10.05 -0.13 -0.15
C GLY A 48 -10.50 1.33 -0.27
N LEU A 49 -10.11 2.18 0.68
CA LEU A 49 -10.39 3.61 0.65
C LEU A 49 -9.72 4.28 -0.56
N THR A 50 -8.45 3.98 -0.82
CA THR A 50 -7.73 4.50 -2.00
C THR A 50 -8.37 4.01 -3.29
N PHE A 51 -8.79 2.74 -3.35
CA PHE A 51 -9.55 2.18 -4.46
C PHE A 51 -10.87 2.92 -4.70
N LEU A 52 -11.62 3.23 -3.64
CA LEU A 52 -12.87 3.97 -3.76
C LEU A 52 -12.62 5.39 -4.28
N LEU A 53 -11.64 6.10 -3.72
CA LEU A 53 -11.33 7.48 -4.08
C LEU A 53 -10.79 7.63 -5.51
N VAL A 54 -9.86 6.77 -5.93
CA VAL A 54 -9.19 6.88 -7.24
C VAL A 54 -9.86 6.01 -8.29
N GLY A 55 -10.25 4.79 -7.95
CA GLY A 55 -10.90 3.85 -8.88
C GLY A 55 -12.34 4.23 -9.17
N LEU A 56 -13.15 4.44 -8.13
CA LEU A 56 -14.58 4.71 -8.27
C LEU A 56 -14.87 6.21 -8.48
N LEU A 57 -14.34 7.07 -7.61
CA LEU A 57 -14.58 8.53 -7.66
C LEU A 57 -13.63 9.27 -8.62
N LYS A 58 -12.65 8.57 -9.22
CA LYS A 58 -11.74 9.11 -10.24
C LYS A 58 -10.94 10.34 -9.77
N LEU A 59 -10.65 10.43 -8.48
CA LEU A 59 -9.80 11.49 -7.95
C LEU A 59 -8.35 11.35 -8.45
N PRO A 60 -7.61 12.47 -8.60
CA PRO A 60 -6.22 12.42 -9.04
C PRO A 60 -5.34 11.65 -8.05
N LEU A 61 -4.69 10.58 -8.54
CA LEU A 61 -3.91 9.64 -7.73
C LEU A 61 -2.92 10.34 -6.80
N THR A 62 -2.11 11.27 -7.32
CA THR A 62 -1.07 11.96 -6.55
C THR A 62 -1.65 12.74 -5.38
N ASN A 63 -2.73 13.52 -5.61
CA ASN A 63 -3.38 14.26 -4.53
C ASN A 63 -3.99 13.32 -3.51
N THR A 64 -4.65 12.24 -3.95
CA THR A 64 -5.25 11.26 -3.03
C THR A 64 -4.19 10.60 -2.16
N VAL A 65 -3.05 10.18 -2.73
CA VAL A 65 -1.95 9.58 -1.95
C VAL A 65 -1.39 10.55 -0.92
N ILE A 66 -1.13 11.80 -1.31
CA ILE A 66 -0.65 12.84 -0.38
C ILE A 66 -1.67 13.08 0.74
N CYS A 67 -2.95 13.25 0.40
CA CYS A 67 -4.01 13.46 1.38
C CYS A 67 -4.15 12.27 2.33
N LEU A 68 -4.12 11.04 1.82
CA LEU A 68 -4.25 9.84 2.63
C LEU A 68 -3.04 9.61 3.54
N PHE A 69 -1.83 9.99 3.12
CA PHE A 69 -0.63 9.97 3.97
C PHE A 69 -0.78 10.89 5.19
N PHE A 70 -1.27 12.12 4.99
CA PHE A 70 -1.52 13.01 6.11
C PHE A 70 -2.72 12.55 6.94
N TYR A 71 -3.76 12.05 6.29
CA TYR A 71 -4.94 11.52 6.96
C TYR A 71 -4.61 10.35 7.89
N SER A 72 -3.78 9.38 7.46
CA SER A 72 -3.35 8.27 8.32
C SER A 72 -2.54 8.75 9.53
N GLY A 73 -1.67 9.75 9.33
CA GLY A 73 -0.93 10.35 10.44
C GLY A 73 -1.85 11.03 11.46
N LEU A 74 -2.90 11.71 10.95
CA LEU A 74 -3.89 12.36 11.79
C LEU A 74 -4.81 11.37 12.51
N THR A 75 -5.15 10.22 11.91
CA THR A 75 -5.97 9.20 12.58
C THR A 75 -5.23 8.59 13.75
N GLU A 76 -3.94 8.27 13.61
CA GLU A 76 -3.09 7.76 14.69
C GLU A 76 -2.88 8.79 15.80
N LEU A 77 -2.64 10.04 15.42
CA LEU A 77 -2.54 11.14 16.37
C LEU A 77 -3.84 11.32 17.15
N SER A 78 -4.98 11.25 16.47
CA SER A 78 -6.31 11.35 17.09
C SER A 78 -6.57 10.19 18.04
N GLN A 79 -6.24 8.96 17.65
CA GLN A 79 -6.38 7.78 18.50
C GLN A 79 -5.51 7.87 19.77
N TYR A 80 -4.27 8.36 19.62
CA TYR A 80 -3.38 8.62 20.76
C TYR A 80 -3.98 9.62 21.75
N TYR A 81 -4.50 10.75 21.27
CA TYR A 81 -5.10 11.78 22.15
C TYR A 81 -6.43 11.36 22.77
N LEU A 82 -7.25 10.60 22.03
CA LEU A 82 -8.56 10.16 22.51
C LEU A 82 -8.48 9.00 23.51
N GLY A 83 -7.30 8.40 23.69
CA GLY A 83 -7.07 7.34 24.67
C GLY A 83 -7.82 6.03 24.37
N PHE A 84 -8.41 5.89 23.18
CA PHE A 84 -9.07 4.66 22.74
C PHE A 84 -8.06 3.53 22.49
N ARG A 85 -6.80 3.89 22.14
CA ARG A 85 -5.69 2.96 21.90
C ARG A 85 -4.35 3.72 22.00
N SER A 86 -3.25 3.02 22.27
CA SER A 86 -1.91 3.59 22.02
C SER A 86 -1.74 3.71 20.50
N GLY A 87 -1.64 4.92 19.95
CA GLY A 87 -1.32 5.09 18.51
C GLY A 87 -0.06 4.31 18.18
N GLU A 88 -0.21 3.22 17.42
CA GLU A 88 0.88 2.31 17.12
C GLU A 88 1.54 2.79 15.82
N PHE A 89 2.82 3.11 15.89
CA PHE A 89 3.58 3.48 14.69
C PHE A 89 3.48 2.41 13.57
N PHE A 90 3.23 1.15 13.93
CA PHE A 90 3.01 0.07 12.97
C PHE A 90 1.71 0.19 12.18
N ASP A 91 0.65 0.76 12.78
CA ASP A 91 -0.65 0.95 12.13
C ASP A 91 -0.58 2.11 11.12
N PHE A 92 0.15 3.19 11.44
CA PHE A 92 0.50 4.23 10.46
C PHE A 92 1.24 3.67 9.23
N ILE A 93 2.21 2.78 9.46
CA ILE A 93 2.98 2.16 8.38
C ILE A 93 2.09 1.21 7.57
N ALA A 94 1.19 0.48 8.22
CA ALA A 94 0.18 -0.35 7.56
C ALA A 94 -0.71 0.47 6.62
N ASP A 95 -1.18 1.64 7.05
CA ASP A 95 -1.97 2.54 6.21
C ASP A 95 -1.21 2.94 4.95
N ILE A 96 0.05 3.37 5.11
CA ILE A 96 0.91 3.76 3.99
C ILE A 96 1.12 2.60 3.02
N ILE A 97 1.34 1.39 3.54
CA ILE A 97 1.48 0.18 2.72
C ILE A 97 0.20 -0.05 1.91
N GLY A 98 -0.98 0.03 2.54
CA GLY A 98 -2.27 -0.13 1.85
C GLY A 98 -2.45 0.86 0.69
N VAL A 99 -2.21 2.15 0.94
CA VAL A 99 -2.27 3.21 -0.09
C VAL A 99 -1.25 2.95 -1.22
N SER A 100 -0.01 2.63 -0.86
CA SER A 100 1.09 2.44 -1.81
C SER A 100 0.86 1.24 -2.72
N VAL A 101 0.37 0.13 -2.16
CA VAL A 101 0.04 -1.09 -2.92
C VAL A 101 -1.02 -0.75 -3.97
N PHE A 102 -2.09 -0.05 -3.60
CA PHE A 102 -3.11 0.38 -4.57
C PHE A 102 -2.52 1.31 -5.64
N ALA A 103 -1.73 2.30 -5.25
CA ALA A 103 -1.14 3.28 -6.18
C ALA A 103 -0.23 2.59 -7.22
N ILE A 104 0.58 1.61 -6.81
CA ILE A 104 1.42 0.81 -7.71
C ILE A 104 0.55 0.00 -8.67
N PHE A 105 -0.48 -0.69 -8.18
CA PHE A 105 -1.39 -1.45 -9.04
C PHE A 105 -2.07 -0.56 -10.08
N TYR A 106 -2.61 0.59 -9.65
CA TYR A 106 -3.27 1.54 -10.53
C TYR A 106 -2.32 2.12 -11.58
N TRP A 107 -1.09 2.46 -11.18
CA TRP A 107 -0.06 2.97 -12.09
C TRP A 107 0.34 1.93 -13.13
N VAL A 108 0.63 0.68 -12.70
CA VAL A 108 0.96 -0.43 -13.61
C VAL A 108 -0.17 -0.67 -14.61
N PHE A 109 -1.42 -0.70 -14.14
CA PHE A 109 -2.58 -0.88 -15.02
C PHE A 109 -2.71 0.27 -16.03
N THR A 110 -2.48 1.51 -15.60
CA THR A 110 -2.63 2.69 -16.47
C THR A 110 -1.52 2.79 -17.53
N VAL A 111 -0.27 2.47 -17.16
CA VAL A 111 0.89 2.56 -18.06
C VAL A 111 0.88 1.44 -19.09
N TYR A 112 0.57 0.21 -18.66
CA TYR A 112 0.68 -0.98 -19.52
C TYR A 112 -0.65 -1.49 -20.07
N GLY A 113 -1.79 -1.03 -19.55
CA GLY A 113 -3.12 -1.43 -19.98
C GLY A 113 -3.64 -0.73 -21.24
N LYS A 114 -2.93 0.29 -21.76
CA LYS A 114 -3.30 0.91 -23.05
C LYS A 114 -2.79 0.04 -24.21
N PRO A 115 -3.67 -0.50 -25.09
CA PRO A 115 -3.22 -1.15 -26.30
C PRO A 115 -2.45 -0.15 -27.18
N PRO A 116 -1.41 -0.58 -27.91
CA PRO A 116 -0.72 0.30 -28.83
C PRO A 116 -1.75 0.86 -29.82
N ARG A 117 -1.88 2.19 -29.88
CA ARG A 117 -2.71 2.84 -30.90
C ARG A 117 -2.23 2.32 -32.25
N LEU A 118 -3.12 1.62 -32.97
CA LEU A 118 -2.93 1.38 -34.39
C LEU A 118 -2.74 2.75 -35.04
N LYS A 119 -1.52 3.02 -35.52
CA LYS A 119 -1.28 4.14 -36.43
C LYS A 119 -2.06 3.81 -37.71
N ASN A 120 -3.13 4.56 -37.97
CA ASN A 120 -3.64 4.73 -39.33
C ASN A 120 -2.65 5.59 -40.12
#